data_AF-A0A357D7R5-F1
#
_entry.id   AF-A0A357D7R5-F1
#
_cell.length_a   1.000
_cell.length_b   1.000
_cell.length_c   1.000
_cell.angle_alpha   90.00
_cell.angle_beta   90.00
_cell.angle_gamma   90.00
#
_symmetry.space_group_name_H-M   'P 1'
#
loop_
_entity.id
_entity.type
_entity.pdbx_description
1 polymer ?
#
loop_
_entity_poly.entity_id
_entity_poly.type
_entity_poly.pdbx_seq_one_letter_code
_entity_poly.pdbx_strand_id
1 'polypeptide(L)'
;YITGGIGSSERNEGFTDDYDLPNATAYAETCAAVGLIMWNHRLLQLKGDSRFADLIELVLYNAFLAGISLDSKKYFYTNPLSSDGTHHRQDWFYCACCPPNIARLLASLGQYLYTQTDDGVGVELYIQSVTQVKVAADAVLTIRQKSDYPWDGRIQLRLALEQPTVFTLRLRIPGWCQHYEVMVNSQPVTVEVERGYAKLQRQWANDDVVELVLAMSVEMMEAHPAVRANTGRVALQRGPLVYCLEDVDHLLPVTRITLPKEPEFKVKFEPKLLGGVNIIESEGLVQPSLARTPIKAIPYYAWDNRKPGAMAVWLLKE
;
A
#
# COMPACT_ATOMS: atom_id res chain seq x y z
N TYR A 1 -10.64 -7.29 1.15
CA TYR A 1 -9.46 -8.17 1.19
C TYR A 1 -8.26 -7.45 1.79
N ILE A 2 -7.21 -8.16 2.22
CA ILE A 2 -5.99 -7.54 2.78
C ILE A 2 -5.29 -6.61 1.77
N THR A 3 -5.46 -6.86 0.47
CA THR A 3 -4.96 -6.01 -0.62
C THR A 3 -5.76 -4.72 -0.81
N GLY A 4 -6.82 -4.49 -0.03
CA GLY A 4 -7.80 -3.42 -0.28
C GLY A 4 -8.83 -3.75 -1.37
N GLY A 5 -8.70 -4.88 -2.08
CA GLY A 5 -9.70 -5.32 -3.07
C GLY A 5 -11.06 -5.59 -2.44
N ILE A 6 -12.14 -5.34 -3.18
CA ILE A 6 -13.53 -5.56 -2.76
C ILE A 6 -14.33 -6.30 -3.84
N GLY A 7 -15.35 -7.04 -3.41
CA GLY A 7 -16.12 -7.98 -4.24
C GLY A 7 -15.55 -9.40 -4.14
N SER A 8 -16.31 -10.31 -3.57
CA SER A 8 -15.91 -11.70 -3.27
C SER A 8 -16.49 -12.72 -4.25
N SER A 9 -17.42 -12.32 -5.11
CA SER A 9 -18.12 -13.22 -6.02
C SER A 9 -18.13 -12.72 -7.45
N GLU A 10 -17.81 -13.64 -8.37
CA GLU A 10 -17.92 -13.43 -9.82
C GLU A 10 -19.38 -13.33 -10.28
N ARG A 11 -20.32 -13.98 -9.57
CA ARG A 11 -21.72 -14.09 -10.02
C ARG A 11 -22.43 -12.73 -10.08
N ASN A 12 -22.12 -11.84 -9.15
CA ASN A 12 -22.71 -10.52 -9.03
C ASN A 12 -21.68 -9.39 -9.10
N GLU A 13 -20.40 -9.74 -9.34
CA GLU A 13 -19.27 -8.79 -9.36
C GLU A 13 -19.22 -7.94 -8.08
N GLY A 14 -19.59 -8.54 -6.94
CA GLY A 14 -20.01 -7.78 -5.77
C GLY A 14 -19.76 -8.48 -4.44
N PHE A 15 -20.33 -7.90 -3.39
CA PHE A 15 -20.24 -8.42 -2.03
C PHE A 15 -21.14 -9.65 -1.86
N THR A 16 -20.75 -10.52 -0.93
CA THR A 16 -21.52 -11.66 -0.44
C THR A 16 -21.91 -11.42 1.03
N ASP A 17 -21.32 -12.17 1.96
CA ASP A 17 -21.61 -12.14 3.38
C ASP A 17 -20.43 -11.60 4.18
N ASP A 18 -20.69 -11.16 5.42
CA ASP A 18 -19.63 -10.78 6.34
C ASP A 18 -18.61 -11.90 6.49
N TYR A 19 -17.33 -11.54 6.37
CA TYR A 19 -16.17 -12.46 6.47
C TYR A 19 -16.04 -13.51 5.35
N ASP A 20 -16.89 -13.49 4.31
CA ASP A 20 -16.72 -14.33 3.12
C ASP A 20 -15.67 -13.72 2.17
N LEU A 21 -14.40 -14.11 2.38
CA LEU A 21 -13.24 -13.60 1.64
C LEU A 21 -12.40 -14.75 1.05
N PRO A 22 -12.92 -15.54 0.10
CA PRO A 22 -12.17 -16.61 -0.53
C PRO A 22 -11.01 -16.01 -1.36
N ASN A 23 -9.83 -16.64 -1.30
CA ASN A 23 -8.63 -16.08 -1.95
C ASN A 23 -8.54 -16.37 -3.45
N ALA A 24 -8.81 -17.62 -3.85
CA ALA A 24 -8.68 -18.06 -5.24
C ALA A 24 -9.82 -17.57 -6.13
N THR A 25 -11.04 -17.47 -5.58
CA THR A 25 -12.23 -17.02 -6.30
C THR A 25 -12.59 -15.56 -5.99
N ALA A 26 -11.66 -14.79 -5.42
CA ALA A 26 -11.88 -13.37 -5.17
C ALA A 26 -12.13 -12.65 -6.50
N TYR A 27 -13.23 -11.89 -6.58
CA TYR A 27 -13.46 -11.05 -7.75
C TYR A 27 -12.53 -9.85 -7.74
N ALA A 28 -12.56 -9.08 -6.64
CA ALA A 28 -11.62 -7.99 -6.35
C ALA A 28 -11.32 -7.12 -7.59
N GLU A 29 -12.37 -6.60 -8.21
CA GLU A 29 -12.26 -5.92 -9.50
C GLU A 29 -11.34 -4.70 -9.43
N THR A 30 -10.54 -4.47 -10.47
CA THR A 30 -9.72 -3.26 -10.58
C THR A 30 -10.59 -1.99 -10.57
N CYS A 31 -11.76 -1.98 -11.21
CA CYS A 31 -12.66 -0.81 -11.15
C CYS A 31 -13.21 -0.56 -9.74
N ALA A 32 -13.49 -1.63 -8.99
CA ALA A 32 -13.95 -1.52 -7.62
C ALA A 32 -12.86 -0.95 -6.70
N ALA A 33 -11.58 -1.28 -6.95
CA ALA A 33 -10.43 -0.64 -6.29
C ALA A 33 -10.39 0.88 -6.57
N VAL A 34 -10.60 1.31 -7.83
CA VAL A 34 -10.69 2.74 -8.16
C VAL A 34 -11.87 3.40 -7.44
N GLY A 35 -13.04 2.75 -7.44
CA GLY A 35 -14.23 3.24 -6.72
C GLY A 35 -13.98 3.42 -5.23
N LEU A 36 -13.26 2.48 -4.60
CA LEU A 36 -12.94 2.54 -3.17
C LEU A 36 -11.96 3.67 -2.84
N ILE A 37 -10.99 3.95 -3.71
CA ILE A 37 -10.09 5.11 -3.58
C ILE A 37 -10.90 6.41 -3.65
N MET A 38 -11.79 6.54 -4.64
CA MET A 38 -12.64 7.72 -4.79
C MET A 38 -13.57 7.93 -3.58
N TRP A 39 -14.15 6.84 -3.06
CA TRP A 39 -15.04 6.90 -1.90
C TRP A 39 -14.29 7.34 -0.64
N ASN A 40 -13.14 6.73 -0.35
CA ASN A 40 -12.33 7.10 0.81
C ASN A 40 -11.79 8.52 0.70
N HIS A 41 -11.49 9.02 -0.50
CA HIS A 41 -11.11 10.42 -0.67
C HIS A 41 -12.22 11.39 -0.25
N ARG A 42 -13.49 11.07 -0.56
CA ARG A 42 -14.63 11.88 -0.08
C ARG A 42 -14.85 11.76 1.42
N LEU A 43 -14.69 10.57 1.99
CA LEU A 43 -14.78 10.37 3.44
C LEU A 43 -13.67 11.10 4.19
N LEU A 44 -12.45 11.10 3.65
CA LEU A 44 -11.32 11.85 4.16
C LEU A 44 -11.64 13.35 4.21
N GLN A 45 -12.12 13.93 3.11
CA GLN A 45 -12.53 15.34 3.05
C GLN A 45 -13.64 15.68 4.04
N LEU A 46 -14.58 14.75 4.26
CA LEU A 46 -15.71 14.97 5.15
C LEU A 46 -15.36 14.84 6.64
N LYS A 47 -14.43 13.93 6.98
CA LYS A 47 -14.18 13.52 8.37
C LYS A 47 -12.83 13.96 8.92
N GLY A 48 -11.85 14.23 8.05
CA GLY A 48 -10.48 14.58 8.45
C GLY A 48 -9.84 13.49 9.33
N ASP A 49 -9.99 12.23 8.93
CA ASP A 49 -9.58 11.06 9.72
C ASP A 49 -8.69 10.16 8.84
N SER A 50 -7.47 9.88 9.31
CA SER A 50 -6.42 9.29 8.48
C SER A 50 -6.73 7.87 8.05
N ARG A 51 -7.63 7.15 8.73
CA ARG A 51 -7.99 5.78 8.35
C ARG A 51 -8.55 5.68 6.93
N PHE A 52 -9.14 6.77 6.42
CA PHE A 52 -9.59 6.83 5.02
C PHE A 52 -8.40 6.99 4.06
N ALA A 53 -7.39 7.79 4.43
CA ALA A 53 -6.13 7.87 3.69
C ALA A 53 -5.34 6.55 3.75
N ASP A 54 -5.39 5.82 4.87
CA ASP A 54 -4.81 4.48 4.99
C ASP A 54 -5.45 3.49 4.01
N LEU A 55 -6.77 3.56 3.83
CA LEU A 55 -7.47 2.75 2.82
C LEU A 55 -7.12 3.17 1.40
N ILE A 56 -6.98 4.48 1.12
CA ILE A 56 -6.49 4.95 -0.19
C ILE A 56 -5.10 4.37 -0.46
N GLU A 57 -4.17 4.48 0.49
CA GLU A 57 -2.81 3.95 0.38
C GLU A 57 -2.80 2.44 0.17
N LEU A 58 -3.53 1.68 1.01
CA LEU A 58 -3.61 0.22 0.91
C LEU A 58 -4.12 -0.22 -0.47
N VAL A 59 -5.22 0.37 -0.94
CA VAL A 59 -5.83 0.01 -2.21
C VAL A 59 -4.93 0.41 -3.38
N LEU A 60 -4.36 1.62 -3.33
CA LEU A 60 -3.48 2.15 -4.37
C LEU A 60 -2.26 1.23 -4.57
N TYR A 61 -1.52 0.94 -3.51
CA TYR A 61 -0.26 0.19 -3.60
C TYR A 61 -0.44 -1.33 -3.82
N ASN A 62 -1.66 -1.86 -3.68
CA ASN A 62 -1.93 -3.29 -3.80
C ASN A 62 -2.97 -3.60 -4.87
N ALA A 63 -4.27 -3.63 -4.53
CA ALA A 63 -5.32 -4.07 -5.45
C ALA A 63 -5.39 -3.24 -6.74
N PHE A 64 -5.13 -1.93 -6.68
CA PHE A 64 -5.11 -1.08 -7.86
C PHE A 64 -3.91 -1.34 -8.76
N LEU A 65 -2.68 -1.28 -8.23
CA LEU A 65 -1.47 -1.49 -9.03
C LEU A 65 -1.35 -2.92 -9.55
N ALA A 66 -1.92 -3.92 -8.86
CA ALA A 66 -2.01 -5.28 -9.39
C ALA A 66 -2.77 -5.32 -10.72
N GLY A 67 -3.74 -4.42 -10.92
CA GLY A 67 -4.60 -4.32 -12.10
C GLY A 67 -3.88 -4.03 -13.42
N ILE A 68 -2.61 -3.63 -13.41
CA ILE A 68 -1.84 -3.25 -14.62
C ILE A 68 -0.44 -3.86 -14.58
N SER A 69 0.07 -4.33 -15.73
CA SER A 69 1.45 -4.84 -15.84
C SER A 69 2.47 -3.72 -15.68
N LEU A 70 3.68 -4.06 -15.27
CA LEU A 70 4.76 -3.08 -15.06
C LEU A 70 5.15 -2.35 -16.35
N ASP A 71 4.98 -2.99 -17.50
CA ASP A 71 5.19 -2.36 -18.82
C ASP A 71 3.95 -1.63 -19.34
N SER A 72 2.86 -1.60 -18.56
CA SER A 72 1.58 -0.93 -18.85
C SER A 72 0.84 -1.42 -20.09
N LYS A 73 1.09 -2.66 -20.53
CA LYS A 73 0.47 -3.24 -21.73
C LYS A 73 -0.67 -4.21 -21.46
N LYS A 74 -0.73 -4.78 -20.27
CA LYS A 74 -1.72 -5.80 -19.90
C LYS A 74 -2.42 -5.44 -18.60
N TYR A 75 -3.61 -5.96 -18.43
CA TYR A 75 -4.51 -5.59 -17.36
C TYR A 75 -5.14 -6.82 -16.70
N PHE A 76 -5.43 -6.73 -15.42
CA PHE A 76 -6.37 -7.61 -14.75
C PHE A 76 -7.74 -6.95 -14.66
N TYR A 77 -8.78 -7.76 -14.92
CA TYR A 77 -10.14 -7.42 -14.53
C TYR A 77 -10.33 -7.77 -13.05
N THR A 78 -10.10 -9.03 -12.71
CA THR A 78 -10.16 -9.58 -11.34
C THR A 78 -8.77 -9.77 -10.75
N ASN A 79 -8.63 -9.52 -9.45
CA ASN A 79 -7.35 -9.52 -8.74
C ASN A 79 -7.36 -10.56 -7.60
N PRO A 80 -7.16 -11.86 -7.90
CA PRO A 80 -7.20 -12.91 -6.88
C PRO A 80 -6.02 -12.82 -5.91
N LEU A 81 -6.17 -13.43 -4.73
CA LEU A 81 -5.14 -13.53 -3.70
C LEU A 81 -4.43 -14.90 -3.70
N SER A 82 -4.87 -15.80 -4.58
CA SER A 82 -4.18 -17.04 -4.89
C SER A 82 -4.47 -17.44 -6.34
N SER A 83 -3.48 -18.01 -7.02
CA SER A 83 -3.60 -18.52 -8.38
C SER A 83 -2.92 -19.89 -8.45
N ASP A 84 -3.45 -20.79 -9.27
CA ASP A 84 -2.82 -22.07 -9.64
C ASP A 84 -1.93 -21.94 -10.89
N GLY A 85 -1.75 -20.71 -11.39
CA GLY A 85 -1.00 -20.40 -12.60
C GLY A 85 -1.83 -20.30 -13.86
N THR A 86 -3.17 -20.27 -13.75
CA THR A 86 -4.08 -20.11 -14.90
C THR A 86 -4.62 -18.69 -15.07
N HIS A 87 -4.44 -17.81 -14.08
CA HIS A 87 -4.90 -16.42 -14.12
C HIS A 87 -3.80 -15.48 -14.57
N HIS A 88 -4.00 -14.78 -15.70
CA HIS A 88 -3.01 -13.88 -16.30
C HIS A 88 -3.63 -12.57 -16.78
N ARG A 89 -2.84 -11.48 -16.72
CA ARG A 89 -3.22 -10.22 -17.31
C ARG A 89 -3.38 -10.36 -18.82
N GLN A 90 -4.34 -9.63 -19.36
CA GLN A 90 -4.68 -9.64 -20.79
C GLN A 90 -4.45 -8.27 -21.41
N ASP A 91 -4.15 -8.24 -22.71
CA ASP A 91 -3.91 -6.99 -23.43
C ASP A 91 -5.14 -6.07 -23.39
N TRP A 92 -6.34 -6.66 -23.51
CA TRP A 92 -7.61 -5.95 -23.50
C TRP A 92 -8.79 -6.87 -23.16
N PHE A 93 -9.97 -6.29 -22.98
CA PHE A 93 -11.22 -7.02 -22.70
C PHE A 93 -12.34 -6.55 -23.63
N TYR A 94 -13.35 -7.40 -23.83
CA TYR A 94 -14.59 -6.96 -24.49
C TYR A 94 -15.29 -5.86 -23.65
N CYS A 95 -15.44 -6.09 -22.35
CA CYS A 95 -15.82 -5.05 -21.39
C CYS A 95 -14.56 -4.38 -20.83
N ALA A 96 -14.08 -3.35 -21.52
CA ALA A 96 -12.83 -2.67 -21.16
C ALA A 96 -13.03 -1.49 -20.19
N CYS A 97 -13.76 -1.71 -19.10
CA CYS A 97 -13.89 -0.72 -18.03
C CYS A 97 -12.55 -0.46 -17.32
N CYS A 98 -11.78 -1.52 -17.03
CA CYS A 98 -10.57 -1.45 -16.20
C CYS A 98 -9.46 -0.56 -16.80
N PRO A 99 -9.01 -0.73 -18.05
CA PRO A 99 -7.88 0.05 -18.57
C PRO A 99 -8.07 1.59 -18.54
N PRO A 100 -9.16 2.18 -19.07
CA PRO A 100 -9.37 3.63 -18.98
C PRO A 100 -9.60 4.10 -17.54
N ASN A 101 -10.14 3.24 -16.66
CA ASN A 101 -10.35 3.55 -15.25
C ASN A 101 -9.02 3.64 -14.49
N ILE A 102 -8.05 2.78 -14.81
CA ILE A 102 -6.66 2.89 -14.35
C ILE A 102 -6.02 4.17 -14.85
N ALA A 103 -6.12 4.44 -16.16
CA ALA A 103 -5.49 5.61 -16.78
C ALA A 103 -5.96 6.92 -16.13
N ARG A 104 -7.27 7.09 -15.91
CA ARG A 104 -7.81 8.31 -15.27
C ARG A 104 -7.36 8.44 -13.81
N LEU A 105 -7.24 7.34 -13.06
CA LEU A 105 -6.80 7.43 -11.67
C LEU A 105 -5.32 7.86 -11.62
N LEU A 106 -4.45 7.21 -12.39
CA LEU A 106 -3.03 7.58 -12.49
C LEU A 106 -2.84 9.04 -12.91
N ALA A 107 -3.58 9.49 -13.93
CA ALA A 107 -3.53 10.88 -14.39
C ALA A 107 -3.98 11.89 -13.32
N SER A 108 -4.84 11.47 -12.38
CA SER A 108 -5.36 12.29 -11.29
C SER A 108 -4.66 12.08 -9.94
N LEU A 109 -3.61 11.25 -9.87
CA LEU A 109 -3.01 10.79 -8.60
C LEU A 109 -2.60 11.95 -7.69
N GLY A 110 -2.10 13.05 -8.26
CA GLY A 110 -1.70 14.26 -7.53
C GLY A 110 -2.81 14.85 -6.62
N GLN A 111 -4.08 14.62 -6.96
CA GLN A 111 -5.24 15.11 -6.18
C GLN A 111 -5.44 14.40 -4.85
N TYR A 112 -4.77 13.26 -4.64
CA TYR A 112 -4.89 12.45 -3.43
C TYR A 112 -3.73 12.63 -2.44
N LEU A 113 -2.69 13.40 -2.81
CA LEU A 113 -1.48 13.53 -1.98
C LEU A 113 -1.65 14.52 -0.81
N TYR A 114 -2.49 15.54 -0.97
CA TYR A 114 -2.60 16.65 -0.03
C TYR A 114 -4.05 17.07 0.18
N THR A 115 -4.37 17.51 1.39
CA THR A 115 -5.65 18.11 1.74
C THR A 115 -5.42 19.53 2.25
N GLN A 116 -6.11 20.52 1.69
CA GLN A 116 -6.15 21.85 2.27
C GLN A 116 -7.19 21.88 3.41
N THR A 117 -6.84 22.48 4.53
CA THR A 117 -7.68 22.59 5.73
C THR A 117 -7.80 24.05 6.16
N ASP A 118 -8.80 24.38 6.97
CA ASP A 118 -9.06 25.78 7.39
C ASP A 118 -7.86 26.48 8.05
N ASP A 119 -7.00 25.71 8.74
CA ASP A 119 -5.84 26.20 9.50
C ASP A 119 -4.49 25.76 8.90
N GLY A 120 -4.46 25.16 7.70
CA GLY A 120 -3.21 24.73 7.07
C GLY A 120 -3.37 23.60 6.05
N VAL A 121 -2.53 22.57 6.13
CA VAL A 121 -2.42 21.52 5.11
C VAL A 121 -2.16 20.15 5.72
N GLY A 122 -2.78 19.12 5.15
CA GLY A 122 -2.52 17.70 5.41
C GLY A 122 -1.73 17.04 4.30
N VAL A 123 -0.77 16.21 4.69
CA VAL A 123 0.00 15.34 3.80
C VAL A 123 -0.56 13.92 3.92
N GLU A 124 -1.27 13.49 2.88
CA GLU A 124 -2.05 12.26 2.88
C GLU A 124 -1.28 11.08 2.32
N LEU A 125 -0.58 11.25 1.19
CA LEU A 125 0.23 10.20 0.59
C LEU A 125 1.70 10.63 0.54
N TYR A 126 2.58 9.66 0.81
CA TYR A 126 4.02 9.84 0.78
C TYR A 126 4.58 9.47 -0.60
N ILE A 127 4.56 10.44 -1.51
CA ILE A 127 5.04 10.33 -2.89
C ILE A 127 5.89 11.56 -3.20
N GLN A 128 7.12 11.34 -3.67
CA GLN A 128 8.03 12.42 -4.07
C GLN A 128 7.33 13.37 -5.05
N SER A 129 7.19 14.64 -4.66
CA SER A 129 6.33 15.59 -5.36
C SER A 129 6.64 17.04 -4.97
N VAL A 130 6.08 17.97 -5.73
CA VAL A 130 6.09 19.41 -5.42
C VAL A 130 4.66 19.91 -5.56
N THR A 131 4.16 20.60 -4.55
CA THR A 131 2.82 21.20 -4.58
C THR A 131 2.86 22.65 -4.08
N GLN A 132 1.88 23.44 -4.51
CA GLN A 132 1.60 24.78 -4.00
C GLN A 132 0.19 24.79 -3.41
N VAL A 133 0.08 25.25 -2.18
CA VAL A 133 -1.20 25.38 -1.47
C VAL A 133 -1.26 26.74 -0.80
N LYS A 134 -2.48 27.24 -0.59
CA LYS A 134 -2.67 28.42 0.25
C LYS A 134 -2.83 28.00 1.70
N VAL A 135 -2.20 28.73 2.61
CA VAL A 135 -2.37 28.56 4.06
C VAL A 135 -2.91 29.86 4.67
N ALA A 136 -2.74 30.07 5.98
CA ALA A 136 -3.25 31.25 6.69
C ALA A 136 -2.90 32.58 5.98
N ALA A 137 -3.85 33.52 5.99
CA ALA A 137 -3.75 34.82 5.33
C ALA A 137 -3.44 34.77 3.83
N ASP A 138 -3.92 33.75 3.13
CA ASP A 138 -3.69 33.50 1.69
C ASP A 138 -2.20 33.33 1.31
N ALA A 139 -1.31 33.09 2.29
CA ALA A 139 0.09 32.86 2.03
C ALA A 139 0.28 31.60 1.16
N VAL A 140 1.10 31.72 0.12
CA VAL A 140 1.41 30.59 -0.78
C VAL A 140 2.56 29.78 -0.18
N LEU A 141 2.26 28.53 0.18
CA LEU A 141 3.24 27.54 0.65
C LEU A 141 3.58 26.61 -0.50
N THR A 142 4.88 26.47 -0.82
CA THR A 142 5.37 25.37 -1.65
C THR A 142 5.91 24.25 -0.74
N ILE A 143 5.44 23.03 -0.93
CA ILE A 143 5.95 21.84 -0.25
C ILE A 143 6.71 21.00 -1.26
N ARG A 144 7.97 20.68 -0.97
CA ARG A 144 8.77 19.72 -1.72
C ARG A 144 8.96 18.47 -0.88
N GLN A 145 8.39 17.37 -1.33
CA GLN A 145 8.48 16.08 -0.65
C GLN A 145 9.55 15.23 -1.35
N LYS A 146 10.50 14.70 -0.58
CA LYS A 146 11.56 13.80 -1.05
C LYS A 146 11.54 12.53 -0.20
N SER A 147 11.42 11.37 -0.84
CA SER A 147 11.37 10.07 -0.17
C SER A 147 11.56 8.95 -1.17
N ASP A 148 12.10 7.82 -0.70
CA ASP A 148 12.11 6.53 -1.42
C ASP A 148 10.90 5.64 -1.04
N TYR A 149 9.89 6.21 -0.37
CA TYR A 149 8.60 5.55 -0.10
C TYR A 149 8.00 4.99 -1.41
N PRO A 150 7.50 3.73 -1.44
CA PRO A 150 7.17 2.85 -0.30
C PRO A 150 8.31 1.92 0.17
N TRP A 151 9.55 2.10 -0.32
CA TRP A 151 10.66 1.21 0.00
C TRP A 151 11.34 1.58 1.32
N ASP A 152 11.41 2.86 1.63
CA ASP A 152 11.97 3.40 2.87
C ASP A 152 10.97 4.33 3.56
N GLY A 153 11.03 4.35 4.90
CA GLY A 153 10.12 5.11 5.73
C GLY A 153 10.57 6.53 6.03
N ARG A 154 11.70 7.02 5.48
CA ARG A 154 12.15 8.40 5.64
C ARG A 154 11.49 9.30 4.61
N ILE A 155 10.74 10.29 5.08
CA ILE A 155 10.11 11.34 4.29
C ILE A 155 10.67 12.69 4.72
N GLN A 156 11.12 13.48 3.76
CA GLN A 156 11.54 14.86 3.98
C GLN A 156 10.59 15.82 3.26
N LEU A 157 10.11 16.84 3.98
CA LEU A 157 9.33 17.94 3.46
C LEU A 157 10.14 19.23 3.62
N ARG A 158 10.48 19.89 2.52
CA ARG A 158 11.06 21.24 2.55
C ARG A 158 9.98 22.25 2.20
N LEU A 159 9.82 23.24 3.07
CA LEU A 159 8.82 24.29 2.93
C LEU A 159 9.45 25.53 2.31
N ALA A 160 8.78 26.15 1.34
CA ALA A 160 9.16 27.46 0.83
C ALA A 160 7.99 28.44 0.97
N LEU A 161 8.29 29.60 1.54
CA LEU A 161 7.36 30.65 1.95
C LEU A 161 8.00 32.01 1.69
N GLU A 162 7.20 33.00 1.29
CA GLU A 162 7.71 34.37 1.11
C GLU A 162 7.95 35.09 2.44
N GLN A 163 7.09 34.83 3.43
CA GLN A 163 7.15 35.44 4.76
C GLN A 163 6.84 34.38 5.83
N PRO A 164 7.42 34.51 7.04
CA PRO A 164 7.10 33.61 8.15
C PRO A 164 5.60 33.59 8.45
N THR A 165 4.99 32.41 8.42
CA THR A 165 3.52 32.24 8.51
C THR A 165 3.16 31.19 9.54
N VAL A 166 2.13 31.46 10.36
CA VAL A 166 1.61 30.47 11.32
C VAL A 166 0.55 29.61 10.65
N PHE A 167 0.76 28.30 10.61
CA PHE A 167 -0.24 27.33 10.14
C PHE A 167 0.04 25.93 10.72
N THR A 168 -0.94 25.04 10.58
CA THR A 168 -0.83 23.63 10.98
C THR A 168 -0.41 22.77 9.79
N LEU A 169 0.73 22.10 9.91
CA LEU A 169 1.11 21.00 9.01
C LEU A 169 0.69 19.67 9.64
N ARG A 170 -0.14 18.89 8.96
CA ARG A 170 -0.60 17.58 9.43
C ARG A 170 0.11 16.48 8.66
N LEU A 171 0.85 15.64 9.38
CA LEU A 171 1.50 14.46 8.81
C LEU A 171 0.65 13.25 9.17
N ARG A 172 0.18 12.48 8.18
CA ARG A 172 -0.48 11.21 8.46
C ARG A 172 0.50 10.24 9.13
N ILE A 173 0.12 9.68 10.26
CA ILE A 173 0.80 8.51 10.82
C ILE A 173 0.03 7.30 10.29
N PRO A 174 0.59 6.50 9.35
CA PRO A 174 -0.15 5.39 8.76
C PRO A 174 -0.54 4.37 9.81
N GLY A 175 -1.75 3.81 9.73
CA GLY A 175 -2.25 2.84 10.72
C GLY A 175 -1.43 1.55 10.83
N TRP A 176 -0.59 1.23 9.83
CA TRP A 176 0.35 0.10 9.88
C TRP A 176 1.62 0.41 10.69
N CYS A 177 1.92 1.68 10.97
CA CYS A 177 3.17 2.09 11.58
C CYS A 177 3.06 2.17 13.11
N GLN A 178 3.81 1.31 13.82
CA GLN A 178 3.82 1.27 15.29
C GLN A 178 4.79 2.29 15.92
N HIS A 179 5.87 2.64 15.20
CA HIS A 179 6.92 3.51 15.69
C HIS A 179 7.29 4.55 14.63
N TYR A 180 7.26 5.82 15.00
CA TYR A 180 7.63 6.92 14.12
C TYR A 180 8.39 8.01 14.89
N GLU A 181 9.16 8.78 14.15
CA GLU A 181 9.86 9.97 14.65
C GLU A 181 9.54 11.17 13.76
N VAL A 182 9.30 12.32 14.38
CA VAL A 182 9.12 13.59 13.68
C VAL A 182 10.22 14.55 14.12
N MET A 183 10.88 15.17 13.15
CA MET A 183 11.91 16.17 13.37
C MET A 183 11.58 17.43 12.58
N VAL A 184 11.89 18.59 13.15
CA VAL A 184 11.87 19.86 12.42
C VAL A 184 13.23 20.52 12.55
N ASN A 185 13.86 20.84 11.42
CA ASN A 185 15.22 21.38 11.35
C ASN A 185 16.22 20.52 12.15
N SER A 186 16.15 19.20 11.95
CA SER A 186 16.95 18.18 12.64
C SER A 186 16.76 18.08 14.16
N GLN A 187 15.74 18.75 14.73
CA GLN A 187 15.40 18.65 16.14
C GLN A 187 14.17 17.75 16.32
N PRO A 188 14.23 16.69 17.14
CA PRO A 188 13.06 15.86 17.45
C PRO A 188 11.94 16.69 18.07
N VAL A 189 10.70 16.45 17.63
CA VAL A 189 9.51 17.08 18.19
C VAL A 189 8.52 16.02 18.63
N THR A 190 8.01 16.16 19.85
CA THR A 190 6.88 15.36 20.31
C THR A 190 5.60 16.02 19.86
N VAL A 191 4.73 15.25 19.23
CA VAL A 191 3.47 15.72 18.66
C VAL A 191 2.35 14.82 19.10
N GLU A 192 1.23 15.43 19.48
CA GLU A 192 -0.01 14.69 19.71
C GLU A 192 -0.53 14.18 18.36
N VAL A 193 -0.94 12.91 18.35
CA VAL A 193 -1.60 12.30 17.20
C VAL A 193 -3.09 12.29 17.45
N GLU A 194 -3.81 13.05 16.63
CA GLU A 194 -5.27 13.12 16.68
C GLU A 194 -5.83 12.63 15.35
N ARG A 195 -6.74 11.64 15.40
CA ARG A 195 -7.32 11.00 14.20
C ARG A 195 -6.25 10.54 13.20
N GLY A 196 -5.14 10.04 13.73
CA GLY A 196 -3.99 9.54 12.98
C GLY A 196 -3.15 10.61 12.26
N TYR A 197 -3.25 11.88 12.67
CA TYR A 197 -2.36 12.94 12.21
C TYR A 197 -1.49 13.49 13.34
N ALA A 198 -0.18 13.52 13.11
CA ALA A 198 0.75 14.36 13.86
C ALA A 198 0.56 15.82 13.45
N LYS A 199 0.03 16.65 14.37
CA LYS A 199 -0.28 18.07 14.11
C LYS A 199 0.88 18.97 14.54
N LEU A 200 1.49 19.65 13.57
CA LEU A 200 2.57 20.62 13.80
C LEU A 200 2.06 22.04 13.57
N GLN A 201 1.54 22.67 14.61
CA GLN A 201 1.13 24.08 14.58
C GLN A 201 2.28 24.96 15.08
N ARG A 202 2.82 25.80 14.19
CA ARG A 202 3.92 26.71 14.52
C ARG A 202 4.01 27.86 13.52
N GLN A 203 4.88 28.83 13.81
CA GLN A 203 5.39 29.75 12.80
C GLN A 203 6.43 29.00 11.95
N TRP A 204 6.16 28.91 10.66
CA TRP A 204 7.05 28.30 9.68
C TRP A 204 7.78 29.39 8.92
N ALA A 205 9.07 29.18 8.67
CA ALA A 205 9.91 30.05 7.87
C ALA A 205 10.26 29.40 6.52
N ASN A 206 10.77 30.21 5.58
CA ASN A 206 11.33 29.69 4.35
C ASN A 206 12.48 28.71 4.66
N ASP A 207 12.55 27.63 3.89
CA ASP A 207 13.55 26.56 4.02
C ASP A 207 13.47 25.72 5.31
N ASP A 208 12.41 25.85 6.11
CA ASP A 208 12.14 24.89 7.17
C ASP A 208 12.01 23.47 6.58
N VAL A 209 12.62 22.50 7.27
CA VAL A 209 12.62 21.09 6.88
C VAL A 209 11.92 20.27 7.95
N VAL A 210 10.94 19.48 7.53
CA VAL A 210 10.28 18.49 8.37
C VAL A 210 10.69 17.10 7.90
N GLU A 211 11.18 16.28 8.81
CA GLU A 211 11.48 14.87 8.53
C GLU A 211 10.53 13.99 9.34
N LEU A 212 9.94 13.01 8.66
CA LEU A 212 9.17 11.94 9.26
C LEU A 212 9.90 10.63 8.97
N VAL A 213 10.15 9.83 10.01
CA VAL A 213 10.73 8.49 9.87
C VAL A 213 9.69 7.50 10.37
N LEU A 214 9.22 6.63 9.48
CA LEU A 214 8.26 5.56 9.77
C LEU A 214 9.00 4.23 9.86
N ALA A 215 8.90 3.51 10.98
CA ALA A 215 9.48 2.18 11.09
C ALA A 215 8.71 1.19 10.18
N MET A 216 9.42 0.52 9.27
CA MET A 216 8.86 -0.44 8.31
C MET A 216 9.38 -1.87 8.57
N SER A 217 8.93 -2.47 9.68
CA SER A 217 9.11 -3.90 9.96
C SER A 217 8.26 -4.77 9.02
N VAL A 218 8.66 -6.03 8.87
CA VAL A 218 7.82 -7.05 8.23
C VAL A 218 6.84 -7.55 9.27
N GLU A 219 5.55 -7.42 8.97
CA GLU A 219 4.45 -7.85 9.82
C GLU A 219 3.80 -9.11 9.26
N MET A 220 3.48 -10.06 10.14
CA MET A 220 2.64 -11.21 9.84
C MET A 220 1.19 -10.87 10.15
N MET A 221 0.40 -10.60 9.12
CA MET A 221 -0.98 -10.21 9.22
C MET A 221 -1.87 -11.45 9.37
N GLU A 222 -2.70 -11.46 10.41
CA GLU A 222 -3.73 -12.48 10.64
C GLU A 222 -5.11 -11.92 10.32
N ALA A 223 -5.96 -12.75 9.69
CA ALA A 223 -7.36 -12.39 9.47
C ALA A 223 -8.17 -12.61 10.74
N HIS A 224 -9.29 -11.88 10.87
CA HIS A 224 -10.28 -12.18 11.91
C HIS A 224 -10.71 -13.67 11.83
N PRO A 225 -10.88 -14.40 12.95
CA PRO A 225 -11.18 -15.85 12.94
C PRO A 225 -12.43 -16.27 12.16
N ALA A 226 -13.38 -15.34 11.97
CA ALA A 226 -14.57 -15.60 11.14
C ALA A 226 -14.25 -15.71 9.63
N VAL A 227 -13.09 -15.24 9.18
CA VAL A 227 -12.62 -15.38 7.79
C VAL A 227 -12.07 -16.80 7.59
N ARG A 228 -12.98 -17.75 7.33
CA ARG A 228 -12.66 -19.18 7.23
C ARG A 228 -11.61 -19.49 6.18
N ALA A 229 -11.60 -18.76 5.06
CA ALA A 229 -10.63 -18.93 3.99
C ALA A 229 -9.16 -18.74 4.43
N ASN A 230 -8.95 -18.03 5.54
CA ASN A 230 -7.63 -17.69 6.08
C ASN A 230 -7.33 -18.35 7.43
N THR A 231 -8.11 -19.35 7.84
CA THR A 231 -7.82 -20.11 9.06
C THR A 231 -6.45 -20.80 8.95
N GLY A 232 -5.59 -20.60 9.96
CA GLY A 232 -4.23 -21.14 9.98
C GLY A 232 -3.30 -20.50 8.94
N ARG A 233 -3.63 -19.29 8.45
CA ARG A 233 -2.83 -18.58 7.46
C ARG A 233 -2.44 -17.18 7.91
N VAL A 234 -1.32 -16.71 7.39
CA VAL A 234 -0.82 -15.35 7.54
C VAL A 234 -0.45 -14.76 6.19
N ALA A 235 -0.50 -13.44 6.09
CA ALA A 235 0.03 -12.69 4.96
C ALA A 235 1.20 -11.82 5.44
N LEU A 236 2.17 -11.59 4.56
CA LEU A 236 3.30 -10.71 4.86
C LEU A 236 2.98 -9.29 4.39
N GLN A 237 3.24 -8.31 5.26
CA GLN A 237 3.11 -6.88 4.93
C GLN A 237 4.38 -6.14 5.37
N ARG A 238 4.83 -5.17 4.59
CA ARG A 238 5.86 -4.20 5.02
C ARG A 238 5.48 -2.82 4.54
N GLY A 239 5.31 -1.90 5.49
CA GLY A 239 4.78 -0.58 5.17
C GLY A 239 3.39 -0.70 4.52
N PRO A 240 3.13 -0.02 3.40
CA PRO A 240 1.84 -0.08 2.70
C PRO A 240 1.71 -1.29 1.77
N LEU A 241 2.76 -2.10 1.62
CA LEU A 241 2.81 -3.19 0.62
C LEU A 241 2.48 -4.53 1.26
N VAL A 242 1.48 -5.20 0.72
CA VAL A 242 1.22 -6.62 0.91
C VAL A 242 2.13 -7.42 -0.01
N TYR A 243 2.62 -8.56 0.45
CA TYR A 243 3.54 -9.42 -0.27
C TYR A 243 2.89 -10.77 -0.66
N CYS A 244 3.43 -11.41 -1.69
CA CYS A 244 3.05 -12.75 -2.12
C CYS A 244 4.27 -13.60 -2.50
N LEU A 245 4.10 -14.92 -2.55
CA LEU A 245 5.04 -15.85 -3.17
C LEU A 245 4.57 -16.19 -4.59
N GLU A 246 5.49 -16.27 -5.54
CA GLU A 246 5.26 -16.82 -6.89
C GLU A 246 6.14 -18.04 -7.14
N ASP A 247 5.64 -19.06 -7.84
CA ASP A 247 6.39 -20.29 -8.16
C ASP A 247 7.71 -20.01 -8.88
N VAL A 248 7.81 -18.95 -9.69
CA VAL A 248 9.03 -18.61 -10.43
C VAL A 248 10.25 -18.36 -9.53
N ASP A 249 10.03 -18.04 -8.26
CA ASP A 249 11.10 -17.84 -7.27
C ASP A 249 11.43 -19.09 -6.44
N HIS A 250 10.68 -20.19 -6.62
CA HIS A 250 10.73 -21.35 -5.74
C HIS A 250 10.88 -22.66 -6.52
N LEU A 251 11.54 -23.65 -5.93
CA LEU A 251 11.72 -24.97 -6.54
C LEU A 251 10.49 -25.88 -6.38
N LEU A 252 9.64 -25.57 -5.40
CA LEU A 252 8.45 -26.34 -5.02
C LEU A 252 7.24 -25.41 -5.02
N PRO A 253 6.02 -25.94 -5.26
CA PRO A 253 4.82 -25.13 -5.36
C PRO A 253 4.59 -24.27 -4.11
N VAL A 254 4.36 -22.97 -4.30
CA VAL A 254 4.18 -22.02 -3.19
C VAL A 254 2.98 -22.36 -2.30
N THR A 255 2.00 -23.07 -2.84
CA THR A 255 0.81 -23.56 -2.11
C THR A 255 1.13 -24.61 -1.03
N ARG A 256 2.34 -25.20 -1.06
CA ARG A 256 2.82 -26.18 -0.06
C ARG A 256 3.76 -25.58 0.98
N ILE A 257 4.07 -24.29 0.87
CA ILE A 257 4.95 -23.59 1.79
C ILE A 257 4.15 -23.18 3.03
N THR A 258 4.71 -23.51 4.19
CA THR A 258 4.24 -23.10 5.52
C THR A 258 5.31 -22.21 6.14
N LEU A 259 4.92 -21.08 6.72
CA LEU A 259 5.82 -20.26 7.52
C LEU A 259 5.99 -20.89 8.90
N PRO A 260 7.22 -20.97 9.43
CA PRO A 260 7.44 -21.40 10.80
C PRO A 260 6.78 -20.43 11.78
N LYS A 261 6.62 -20.85 13.04
CA LYS A 261 5.96 -20.03 14.07
C LYS A 261 6.65 -18.66 14.29
N GLU A 262 7.97 -18.64 14.24
CA GLU A 262 8.82 -17.46 14.46
C GLU A 262 9.82 -17.33 13.30
N PRO A 263 9.38 -16.84 12.13
CA PRO A 263 10.24 -16.66 10.98
C PRO A 263 11.14 -15.43 11.18
N GLU A 264 12.40 -15.55 10.77
CA GLU A 264 13.29 -14.39 10.63
C GLU A 264 13.14 -13.81 9.23
N PHE A 265 12.88 -12.50 9.14
CA PHE A 265 12.73 -11.81 7.87
C PHE A 265 13.93 -10.93 7.57
N LYS A 266 14.42 -11.02 6.33
CA LYS A 266 15.41 -10.10 5.78
C LYS A 266 14.82 -9.35 4.60
N VAL A 267 14.84 -8.02 4.67
CA VAL A 267 14.40 -7.16 3.57
C VAL A 267 15.61 -6.76 2.74
N LYS A 268 15.46 -6.82 1.41
CA LYS A 268 16.52 -6.42 0.47
C LYS A 268 15.92 -5.71 -0.73
N PHE A 269 16.49 -4.56 -1.10
CA PHE A 269 16.15 -3.91 -2.36
C PHE A 269 16.83 -4.59 -3.54
N GLU A 270 16.06 -5.00 -4.54
CA GLU A 270 16.51 -5.64 -5.77
C GLU A 270 16.25 -4.72 -6.98
N PRO A 271 17.19 -3.84 -7.36
CA PRO A 271 16.96 -2.78 -8.36
C PRO A 271 16.69 -3.29 -9.78
N LYS A 272 17.06 -4.54 -10.08
CA LYS A 272 16.89 -5.16 -11.41
C LYS A 272 15.69 -6.09 -11.49
N LEU A 273 15.06 -6.40 -10.37
CA LEU A 273 13.90 -7.28 -10.31
C LEU A 273 12.63 -6.42 -10.37
N LEU A 274 11.75 -6.69 -11.32
CA LEU A 274 10.39 -6.10 -11.37
C LEU A 274 10.39 -4.56 -11.32
N GLY A 275 11.36 -3.92 -11.98
CA GLY A 275 11.50 -2.46 -11.99
C GLY A 275 12.10 -1.84 -10.73
N GLY A 276 12.57 -2.66 -9.78
CA GLY A 276 13.15 -2.21 -8.51
C GLY A 276 12.17 -2.37 -7.36
N VAL A 277 12.33 -3.44 -6.56
CA VAL A 277 11.43 -3.75 -5.45
C VAL A 277 12.20 -4.18 -4.21
N ASN A 278 11.65 -3.91 -3.02
CA ASN A 278 12.07 -4.65 -1.82
C ASN A 278 11.47 -6.05 -1.86
N ILE A 279 12.32 -7.07 -1.78
CA ILE A 279 11.93 -8.46 -1.51
C ILE A 279 12.01 -8.75 -0.01
N ILE A 280 11.25 -9.75 0.43
CA ILE A 280 11.38 -10.35 1.77
C ILE A 280 11.93 -11.76 1.61
N GLU A 281 13.09 -12.01 2.19
CA GLU A 281 13.72 -13.33 2.28
C GLU A 281 13.49 -13.92 3.67
N SER A 282 13.24 -15.24 3.73
CA SER A 282 13.13 -16.00 4.97
C SER A 282 13.30 -17.50 4.70
N GLU A 283 13.09 -18.35 5.70
CA GLU A 283 12.98 -19.80 5.56
C GLU A 283 11.54 -20.25 5.80
N GLY A 284 11.00 -21.07 4.90
CA GLY A 284 9.73 -21.76 5.03
C GLY A 284 9.91 -23.26 5.21
N LEU A 285 8.82 -23.96 5.48
CA LEU A 285 8.72 -25.41 5.59
C LEU A 285 7.84 -25.95 4.45
N VAL A 286 8.29 -26.99 3.74
CA VAL A 286 7.50 -27.57 2.64
C VAL A 286 6.83 -28.87 3.06
N GLN A 287 5.53 -28.95 2.84
CA GLN A 287 4.74 -30.15 3.15
C GLN A 287 4.98 -31.29 2.14
N PRO A 288 4.88 -32.58 2.58
CA PRO A 288 4.55 -33.02 3.93
C PRO A 288 5.77 -33.23 4.85
N SER A 289 7.00 -33.16 4.32
CA SER A 289 8.21 -33.46 5.08
C SER A 289 8.59 -32.38 6.09
N LEU A 290 8.02 -31.18 5.97
CA LEU A 290 8.42 -29.97 6.70
C LEU A 290 9.92 -29.67 6.53
N ALA A 291 10.49 -30.03 5.39
CA ALA A 291 11.87 -29.68 5.05
C ALA A 291 11.98 -28.17 4.86
N ARG A 292 13.06 -27.57 5.38
CA ARG A 292 13.35 -26.15 5.20
C ARG A 292 13.58 -25.82 3.72
N THR A 293 13.05 -24.68 3.29
CA THR A 293 13.27 -24.13 1.96
C THR A 293 13.43 -22.62 2.04
N PRO A 294 14.32 -21.99 1.27
CA PRO A 294 14.36 -20.54 1.18
C PRO A 294 13.06 -20.03 0.55
N ILE A 295 12.52 -18.94 1.12
CA ILE A 295 11.37 -18.24 0.55
C ILE A 295 11.76 -16.83 0.11
N LYS A 296 11.15 -16.39 -0.99
CA LYS A 296 11.27 -15.02 -1.48
C LYS A 296 9.89 -14.48 -1.78
N ALA A 297 9.46 -13.50 -1.00
CA ALA A 297 8.23 -12.77 -1.26
C ALA A 297 8.51 -11.47 -2.02
N ILE A 298 7.64 -11.17 -2.98
CA ILE A 298 7.63 -9.93 -3.75
C ILE A 298 6.36 -9.13 -3.43
N PRO A 299 6.32 -7.81 -3.68
CA PRO A 299 5.09 -7.03 -3.53
C PRO A 299 3.96 -7.61 -4.38
N TYR A 300 2.77 -7.72 -3.81
CA TYR A 300 1.59 -8.30 -4.46
C TYR A 300 1.33 -7.67 -5.82
N TYR A 301 1.41 -6.34 -5.95
CA TYR A 301 1.13 -5.67 -7.22
C TYR A 301 2.03 -6.16 -8.39
N ALA A 302 3.22 -6.67 -8.09
CA ALA A 302 4.23 -7.01 -9.08
C ALA A 302 4.12 -8.45 -9.61
N TRP A 303 3.23 -9.28 -9.04
CA TRP A 303 2.96 -10.63 -9.53
C TRP A 303 2.50 -10.65 -10.99
N ASP A 304 2.61 -11.80 -11.66
CA ASP A 304 2.20 -12.02 -13.05
C ASP A 304 2.90 -11.10 -14.08
N ASN A 305 4.14 -10.70 -13.78
CA ASN A 305 5.01 -9.97 -14.71
C ASN A 305 6.18 -10.83 -15.24
N ARG A 306 6.20 -12.12 -14.90
CA ARG A 306 7.32 -13.03 -15.17
C ARG A 306 6.83 -14.32 -15.84
N LYS A 307 7.12 -15.49 -15.27
CA LYS A 307 6.68 -16.79 -15.82
C LYS A 307 5.33 -17.18 -15.19
N PRO A 308 4.42 -17.80 -15.95
CA PRO A 308 3.23 -18.43 -15.39
C PRO A 308 3.57 -19.41 -14.27
N GLY A 309 2.75 -19.42 -13.22
CA GLY A 309 2.93 -20.29 -12.06
C GLY A 309 1.99 -19.91 -10.93
N ALA A 310 1.92 -20.74 -9.90
CA ALA A 310 1.06 -20.48 -8.75
C ALA A 310 1.53 -19.24 -7.98
N MET A 311 0.57 -18.61 -7.30
CA MET A 311 0.78 -17.45 -6.44
C MET A 311 -0.04 -17.60 -5.17
N ALA A 312 0.51 -17.14 -4.04
CA ALA A 312 -0.22 -17.07 -2.76
C ALA A 312 0.14 -15.82 -1.94
N VAL A 313 -0.88 -15.09 -1.49
CA VAL A 313 -0.77 -14.03 -0.47
C VAL A 313 -0.86 -14.60 0.94
N TRP A 314 -1.82 -15.50 1.18
CA TRP A 314 -2.08 -16.12 2.47
C TRP A 314 -1.38 -17.48 2.58
N LEU A 315 -0.26 -17.50 3.30
CA LEU A 315 0.60 -18.66 3.52
C LEU A 315 0.14 -19.43 4.76
N LEU A 316 0.28 -20.75 4.75
CA LEU A 316 0.04 -21.55 5.96
C LEU A 316 1.03 -21.13 7.05
N LYS A 317 0.59 -21.16 8.31
CA LYS A 317 1.44 -20.94 9.48
C LYS A 317 1.47 -22.22 10.32
N GLU A 318 2.66 -22.55 10.82
CA GLU A 318 2.89 -23.67 11.76
C GLU A 318 2.11 -23.52 13.08
#